data_AF-A0A536XWT7-F1
#
_entry.id   AF-A0A536XWT7-F1
#
_cell.length_a   1.000
_cell.length_b   1.000
_cell.length_c   1.000
_cell.angle_alpha   90.00
_cell.angle_beta   90.00
_cell.angle_gamma   90.00
#
_symmetry.space_group_name_H-M   'P 1'
#
loop_
_entity.id
_entity.type
_entity.pdbx_description
1 polymer ?
#
loop_
_entity_poly.entity_id
_entity_poly.type
_entity_poly.pdbx_seq_one_letter_code
_entity_poly.pdbx_strand_id
1 'polypeptide(L)' 'MQTLSVALGERSYPIQVGAGLLDRADLIAPFLAQGKVAVVTNPTVAPLYLERVAG' A
#
# COMPACT_ATOMS: atom_id res chain seq x y z
N MET A 1 3.21 -5.87 -13.93
CA MET A 1 3.40 -4.81 -12.92
C MET A 1 3.88 -3.58 -13.64
N GLN A 2 3.20 -2.46 -13.47
CA GLN A 2 3.57 -1.16 -14.05
C GLN A 2 3.70 -0.14 -12.92
N THR A 3 4.64 0.79 -13.05
CA THR A 3 4.88 1.85 -12.06
C THR A 3 4.76 3.20 -12.74
N LEU A 4 3.91 4.07 -12.19
CA LEU A 4 3.75 5.45 -12.61
C LEU A 4 4.30 6.36 -11.50
N SER A 5 5.28 7.20 -11.82
CA SER A 5 5.74 8.24 -10.90
C SER A 5 4.87 9.48 -11.07
N VAL A 6 4.21 9.92 -10.00
CA VAL A 6 3.37 11.12 -10.01
C VAL A 6 4.04 12.21 -9.19
N ALA A 7 4.26 13.38 -9.81
CA ALA A 7 4.78 14.57 -9.14
C ALA A 7 3.63 15.54 -8.83
N LEU A 8 3.49 15.93 -7.57
CA LEU A 8 2.52 16.90 -7.06
C LEU A 8 3.27 17.98 -6.27
N GLY A 9 3.66 19.05 -6.96
CA GLY A 9 4.50 20.11 -6.40
C GLY A 9 5.85 19.53 -5.92
N GLU A 10 6.20 19.79 -4.66
CA GLU A 10 7.46 19.35 -4.05
C GLU A 10 7.47 17.86 -3.64
N ARG A 11 6.40 17.10 -3.90
CA ARG A 11 6.29 15.68 -3.53
C ARG A 11 6.14 14.82 -4.77
N SER A 12 6.78 13.66 -4.75
CA SER A 12 6.64 12.62 -5.77
C SER A 12 6.39 11.27 -5.11
N TYR A 13 5.49 10.46 -5.67
CA TYR A 13 5.22 9.11 -5.19
C TYR A 13 4.93 8.13 -6.34
N PRO A 14 5.29 6.85 -6.17
CA PRO A 14 4.99 5.81 -7.15
C PRO A 14 3.57 5.25 -6.97
N ILE A 15 2.84 5.09 -8.07
CA ILE A 15 1.63 4.27 -8.15
C ILE A 15 2.02 2.95 -8.82
N GLN A 16 1.79 1.84 -8.14
CA GLN A 16 2.08 0.50 -8.66
C GLN A 16 0.77 -0.20 -9.04
N VAL A 17 0.69 -0.71 -10.27
CA VAL A 17 -0.50 -1.37 -10.82
C VAL A 17 -0.16 -2.78 -11.27
N GLY A 18 -0.92 -3.76 -10.77
CA GLY A 18 -0.71 -5.17 -11.02
C GLY A 18 -1.62 -6.05 -10.17
N ALA A 19 -1.66 -7.34 -10.48
CA ALA A 19 -2.37 -8.34 -9.68
C ALA A 19 -1.51 -8.81 -8.50
N GLY A 20 -2.15 -9.15 -7.37
CA GLY A 20 -1.48 -9.74 -6.20
C GLY A 20 -0.53 -8.80 -5.45
N LEU A 21 -0.64 -7.47 -5.65
CA LEU A 21 0.31 -6.52 -5.03
C LEU A 21 0.15 -6.39 -3.51
N LEU A 22 -1.02 -6.71 -2.95
CA LEU A 22 -1.25 -6.64 -1.51
C LEU A 22 -0.41 -7.67 -0.73
N ASP A 23 -0.05 -8.79 -1.37
CA ASP A 23 0.75 -9.85 -0.76
C ASP A 23 2.26 -9.55 -0.81
N ARG A 24 2.64 -8.37 -1.33
CA ARG A 24 4.03 -7.94 -1.57
C ARG A 24 4.44 -6.84 -0.60
N ALA A 25 4.72 -7.24 0.65
CA ALA A 25 5.13 -6.33 1.71
C ALA A 25 6.39 -5.50 1.37
N ASP A 26 7.26 -6.02 0.49
CA ASP A 26 8.46 -5.34 -0.02
C ASP A 26 8.15 -4.03 -0.76
N LEU A 27 6.93 -3.87 -1.29
CA LEU A 27 6.50 -2.67 -1.99
C LEU A 27 6.05 -1.55 -1.05
N ILE A 28 5.72 -1.88 0.20
CA ILE A 28 5.22 -0.93 1.21
C ILE A 28 6.32 -0.58 2.20
N ALA A 29 7.10 -1.57 2.64
CA ALA A 29 8.10 -1.45 3.70
C ALA A 29 9.07 -0.25 3.54
N PRO A 30 9.59 0.10 2.34
CA PRO A 30 10.49 1.24 2.17
C PRO A 30 9.86 2.61 2.47
N PHE A 31 8.53 2.70 2.43
CA PHE A 31 7.79 3.95 2.66
C PHE A 31 7.30 4.11 4.10
N LEU A 32 7.50 3.09 4.95
CA LEU A 32 7.13 3.15 6.36
C LEU A 32 8.25 3.79 7.18
N ALA A 33 7.97 4.94 7.79
CA ALA A 33 8.93 5.62 8.67
C ALA A 33 9.16 4.89 10.00
N GLN A 34 8.21 4.04 10.43
CA GLN A 34 8.21 3.33 11.70
C GLN A 34 7.61 1.94 11.55
N GLY A 35 7.97 1.02 12.45
CA GLY A 35 7.46 -0.36 12.46
C GLY A 35 6.03 -0.52 12.99
N LYS A 36 5.32 0.56 13.33
CA LYS A 36 3.92 0.53 13.76
C LYS A 36 3.07 1.40 12.84
N VAL A 37 1.98 0.82 12.34
CA VAL A 37 1.04 1.46 11.43
C VAL A 37 -0.39 1.17 11.86
N ALA A 38 -1.33 2.03 11.47
CA ALA A 38 -2.76 1.79 11.64
C ALA A 38 -3.39 1.58 10.26
N VAL A 39 -4.09 0.47 10.07
CA VAL A 39 -4.85 0.19 8.84
C VAL A 39 -6.26 0.74 9.00
N VAL A 40 -6.65 1.69 8.15
CA VAL A 40 -8.00 2.28 8.13
C VAL A 40 -8.77 1.69 6.95
N THR A 41 -9.89 1.03 7.22
CA THR A 41 -10.75 0.39 6.22
C THR A 41 -12.22 0.47 6.64
N ASN A 42 -13.14 0.17 5.72
CA ASN A 42 -14.58 0.19 5.98
C ASN A 42 -15.13 -1.24 6.23
N PRO A 43 -16.37 -1.39 6.75
CA PRO A 43 -16.96 -2.69 7.05
C PRO A 43 -17.12 -3.63 5.86
N THR A 44 -17.22 -3.09 4.63
CA THR A 44 -17.38 -3.88 3.41
C THR A 44 -16.06 -4.47 2.91
N VAL A 45 -14.97 -3.69 3.02
CA VAL A 45 -13.65 -4.03 2.48
C VAL A 45 -12.81 -4.80 3.50
N ALA A 46 -12.99 -4.53 4.80
CA ALA A 46 -12.26 -5.20 5.88
C ALA A 46 -12.31 -6.74 5.79
N PRO A 47 -13.48 -7.41 5.71
CA PRO A 47 -13.52 -8.88 5.70
C PRO A 47 -12.91 -9.51 4.44
N LEU A 48 -12.63 -8.71 3.40
CA LEU A 48 -12.07 -9.20 2.14
C LEU A 48 -10.54 -9.11 2.09
N TYR A 49 -9.95 -8.11 2.75
CA TYR A 49 -8.53 -7.77 2.53
C TYR A 49 -7.73 -7.45 3.79
N LEU A 50 -8.37 -7.13 4.92
CA LEU A 50 -7.65 -6.65 6.11
C LEU A 50 -6.62 -7.68 6.59
N GLU A 51 -6.99 -8.96 6.62
CA GLU A 51 -6.11 -10.05 7.05
C GLU A 51 -4.83 -10.13 6.20
N ARG A 52 -4.90 -9.81 4.90
CA ARG A 52 -3.74 -9.87 3.99
C ARG A 52 -2.72 -8.77 4.24
N VAL A 53 -3.11 -7.66 4.87
CA VAL A 53 -2.26 -6.46 5.04
C VAL A 53 -1.91 -6.16 6.50
N ALA A 54 -2.61 -6.77 7.45
CA ALA A 54 -2.42 -6.54 8.89
C ALA A 54 -1.65 -7.68 9.61
N GLY A 55 -1.21 -8.70 8.85
CA GLY A 55 -0.48 -9.86 9.35
C GLY A 55 1.00 -9.62 9.59
#